data_AF-A0AAD1SRS5-F1
#
_entry.id   AF-A0AAD1SRS5-F1
#
_cell.length_a   1.000
_cell.length_b   1.000
_cell.length_c   1.000
_cell.angle_alpha   90.00
_cell.angle_beta   90.00
_cell.angle_gamma   90.00
#
_symmetry.space_group_name_H-M   'P 1'
#
loop_
_entity.id
_entity.type
_entity.pdbx_description
1 polymer ?
#
loop_
_entity_poly.entity_id
_entity_poly.type
_entity_poly.pdbx_seq_one_letter_code
_entity_poly.pdbx_strand_id
1 'polypeptide(L)'
;MDVNAYLHRIGITATTAPSVVALRELHRQHLLSIPFESLSIHCGEKIILDHGLLYEKLVVKRRGGFCCESNGLFLWVLQVLGYKPRVLSAKIKYKLTGMYGPPFDHMILTVELEGRQWLCDVGFGEGIREPLPLEAGWEEEQDNLVYRLREDQGEWFLETNKDGNWSSLYKFTLEAKHFEEFKEMCEYQQASPSSFVFCKSFCSLQLPRGRLTYMGHRLIQTEFTENGEVVKTTQQLKDDEILDVLRNRFGIVLSGKFVPKDEELLPATYD
;
A
#
# COMPACT_ATOMS: atom_id res chain seq x y z
N MET A 1 -10.31 18.19 -2.60
CA MET A 1 -9.09 18.34 -1.78
C MET A 1 -8.30 19.53 -2.28
N ASP A 2 -7.37 20.07 -1.49
CA ASP A 2 -6.26 20.86 -2.04
C ASP A 2 -5.20 19.90 -2.57
N VAL A 3 -5.16 19.74 -3.90
CA VAL A 3 -4.23 18.80 -4.55
C VAL A 3 -2.79 19.28 -4.44
N ASN A 4 -2.54 20.59 -4.30
CA ASN A 4 -1.19 21.13 -4.16
C ASN A 4 -0.59 20.73 -2.81
N ALA A 5 -1.41 20.71 -1.75
CA ALA A 5 -0.96 20.21 -0.45
C ALA A 5 -0.57 18.72 -0.50
N TYR A 6 -1.32 17.90 -1.25
CA TYR A 6 -0.96 16.50 -1.50
C TYR A 6 0.36 16.39 -2.30
N LEU A 7 0.49 17.13 -3.40
CA LEU A 7 1.69 17.10 -4.23
C LEU A 7 2.92 17.54 -3.44
N HIS A 8 2.80 18.61 -2.64
CA HIS A 8 3.84 19.06 -1.74
C HIS A 8 4.18 17.99 -0.68
N ARG A 9 3.18 17.30 -0.13
CA ARG A 9 3.37 16.19 0.81
C ARG A 9 4.22 15.05 0.23
N ILE A 10 4.13 14.83 -1.09
CA ILE A 10 4.90 13.80 -1.80
C ILE A 10 6.11 14.35 -2.57
N GLY A 11 6.47 15.62 -2.38
CA GLY A 11 7.66 16.22 -2.99
C GLY A 11 7.53 16.64 -4.47
N ILE A 12 6.32 16.63 -5.04
CA ILE A 12 6.06 17.13 -6.40
C ILE A 12 5.75 18.63 -6.35
N THR A 13 6.51 19.43 -7.10
CA THR A 13 6.43 20.90 -7.07
C THR A 13 5.59 21.51 -8.19
N ALA A 14 5.29 20.76 -9.25
CA ALA A 14 4.46 21.23 -10.36
C ALA A 14 3.62 20.08 -10.94
N THR A 15 2.35 20.37 -11.23
CA THR A 15 1.47 19.46 -11.97
C THR A 15 1.73 19.58 -13.47
N THR A 16 1.72 18.43 -14.15
CA THR A 16 1.61 18.35 -15.60
C THR A 16 0.26 17.76 -15.99
N ALA A 17 -0.13 17.89 -17.26
CA ALA A 17 -1.32 17.22 -17.77
C ALA A 17 -1.22 15.69 -17.59
N PRO A 18 -2.34 14.97 -17.40
CA PRO A 18 -2.36 13.52 -17.30
C PRO A 18 -1.58 12.85 -18.43
N SER A 19 -0.53 12.12 -18.05
CA SER A 19 0.32 11.32 -18.94
C SER A 19 0.86 10.12 -18.18
N VAL A 20 1.34 9.11 -18.90
CA VAL A 20 1.94 7.91 -18.28
C VAL A 20 3.16 8.28 -17.43
N VAL A 21 3.98 9.22 -17.92
CA VAL A 21 5.16 9.71 -17.20
C VAL A 21 4.76 10.37 -15.87
N ALA A 22 3.74 11.24 -15.90
CA ALA A 22 3.24 11.87 -14.69
C ALA A 22 2.60 10.86 -13.72
N LEU A 23 1.92 9.83 -14.24
CA LEU A 23 1.30 8.78 -13.42
C LEU A 23 2.34 7.92 -12.70
N ARG A 24 3.42 7.54 -13.40
CA ARG A 24 4.56 6.81 -12.82
C ARG A 24 5.23 7.61 -11.72
N GLU A 25 5.51 8.89 -11.98
CA GLU A 25 6.11 9.77 -10.96
C GLU A 25 5.20 9.94 -9.75
N LEU A 26 3.90 10.18 -9.97
CA LEU A 26 2.91 10.32 -8.90
C LEU A 26 2.85 9.08 -7.99
N HIS A 27 2.86 7.89 -8.60
CA HIS A 27 2.82 6.60 -7.90
C HIS A 27 4.11 6.37 -7.08
N ARG A 28 5.27 6.58 -7.70
CA ARG A 28 6.57 6.42 -7.06
C ARG A 28 6.74 7.38 -5.89
N GLN A 29 6.42 8.66 -6.09
CA GLN A 29 6.55 9.68 -5.05
C GLN A 29 5.58 9.48 -3.89
N HIS A 30 4.36 8.98 -4.15
CA HIS A 30 3.44 8.59 -3.08
C HIS A 30 4.10 7.54 -2.18
N LEU A 31 4.60 6.46 -2.76
CA LEU A 31 5.21 5.34 -2.01
C LEU A 31 6.47 5.75 -1.23
N LEU A 32 7.26 6.68 -1.76
CA LEU A 32 8.45 7.23 -1.11
C LEU A 32 8.15 8.21 0.02
N SER A 33 6.91 8.71 0.10
CA SER A 33 6.55 9.81 0.98
C SER A 33 5.50 9.46 2.02
N ILE A 34 4.52 8.63 1.69
CA ILE A 34 3.39 8.26 2.54
C ILE A 34 3.57 6.80 2.97
N PRO A 35 3.84 6.53 4.26
CA PRO A 35 4.04 5.17 4.73
C PRO A 35 2.78 4.31 4.63
N PHE A 36 2.97 3.01 4.39
CA PHE A 36 1.96 1.98 4.61
C PHE A 36 1.97 1.59 6.09
N GLU A 37 0.89 1.86 6.84
CA GLU A 37 0.89 1.74 8.31
C GLU A 37 -0.48 1.38 8.91
N SER A 38 -0.46 0.81 10.13
CA SER A 38 -1.65 0.39 10.89
C SER A 38 -1.83 1.13 12.24
N LEU A 39 -1.00 2.15 12.51
CA LEU A 39 -0.81 2.77 13.82
C LEU A 39 -2.07 3.38 14.42
N SER A 40 -3.02 3.86 13.59
CA SER A 40 -4.30 4.38 14.08
C SER A 40 -5.07 3.34 14.90
N ILE A 41 -5.11 2.08 14.44
CA ILE A 41 -5.78 0.98 15.12
C ILE A 41 -5.18 0.78 16.52
N HIS A 42 -3.85 0.86 16.60
CA HIS A 42 -3.07 0.67 17.83
C HIS A 42 -3.00 1.91 18.74
N CYS A 43 -3.55 3.03 18.28
CA CYS A 43 -3.86 4.22 19.07
C CYS A 43 -5.33 4.27 19.52
N GLY A 44 -6.15 3.27 19.15
CA GLY A 44 -7.59 3.28 19.38
C GLY A 44 -8.38 4.24 18.48
N GLU A 45 -7.77 4.72 17.39
CA GLU A 45 -8.41 5.58 16.40
C GLU A 45 -9.20 4.71 15.40
N LYS A 46 -10.51 4.95 15.26
CA LYS A 46 -11.32 4.28 14.23
C LYS A 46 -10.96 4.83 12.85
N ILE A 47 -10.70 3.94 11.89
CA ILE A 47 -10.52 4.31 10.49
C ILE A 47 -11.88 4.37 9.82
N ILE A 48 -12.11 5.46 9.07
CA ILE A 48 -13.33 5.72 8.34
C ILE A 48 -12.92 6.04 6.89
N LEU A 49 -13.46 5.27 5.96
CA LEU A 49 -13.22 5.44 4.52
C LEU A 49 -14.05 6.62 4.00
N ASP A 50 -13.60 7.82 4.33
CA ASP A 50 -14.12 9.09 3.82
C ASP A 50 -12.96 9.89 3.25
N HIS A 51 -13.10 10.39 2.02
CA HIS A 51 -12.04 11.11 1.31
C HIS A 51 -11.50 12.31 2.11
N GLY A 52 -12.35 13.07 2.78
CA GLY A 52 -11.96 14.21 3.60
C GLY A 52 -11.15 13.80 4.83
N LEU A 53 -11.60 12.75 5.53
CA LEU A 53 -10.89 12.20 6.69
C LEU A 53 -9.55 11.56 6.30
N LEU A 54 -9.49 10.84 5.18
CA LEU A 54 -8.26 10.27 4.66
C LEU A 54 -7.26 11.37 4.28
N TYR A 55 -7.71 12.43 3.60
CA TYR A 55 -6.87 13.58 3.28
C TYR A 55 -6.33 14.28 4.54
N GLU A 56 -7.20 14.54 5.52
CA GLU A 56 -6.78 15.13 6.80
C GLU A 56 -5.71 14.28 7.50
N LYS A 57 -5.87 12.96 7.51
CA LYS A 57 -4.91 12.03 8.12
C LYS A 57 -3.60 11.98 7.34
N LEU A 58 -3.63 11.56 6.08
CA LEU A 58 -2.43 11.22 5.30
C LEU A 58 -1.68 12.46 4.80
N VAL A 59 -2.40 13.54 4.49
CA VAL A 59 -1.81 14.78 3.94
C VAL A 59 -1.55 15.80 5.04
N VAL A 60 -2.59 16.26 5.74
CA VAL A 60 -2.47 17.37 6.70
C VAL A 60 -1.69 16.95 7.94
N LYS A 61 -2.04 15.79 8.53
CA LYS A 61 -1.33 15.24 9.71
C LYS A 61 -0.09 14.43 9.35
N ARG A 62 0.24 14.32 8.06
CA ARG A 62 1.41 13.61 7.51
C ARG A 62 1.54 12.15 7.97
N ARG A 63 0.42 11.49 8.27
CA ARG A 63 0.36 10.07 8.62
C ARG A 63 0.42 9.19 7.36
N GLY A 64 0.37 7.87 7.56
CA GLY A 64 0.17 6.91 6.49
C GLY A 64 -1.21 6.27 6.59
N GLY A 65 -1.39 5.15 5.90
CA GLY A 65 -2.56 4.29 6.04
C GLY A 65 -2.32 2.92 5.46
N PHE A 66 -3.27 2.00 5.65
CA PHE A 66 -3.24 0.70 4.98
C PHE A 66 -4.00 0.77 3.63
N CYS A 67 -4.24 -0.38 2.97
CA CYS A 67 -4.59 -0.43 1.55
C CYS A 67 -5.77 0.47 1.14
N CYS A 68 -6.90 0.39 1.85
CA CYS A 68 -8.09 1.17 1.53
C CYS A 68 -7.92 2.66 1.79
N GLU A 69 -7.07 3.05 2.76
CA GLU A 69 -6.76 4.45 3.03
C GLU A 69 -5.83 5.03 1.95
N SER A 70 -4.75 4.32 1.62
CA SER A 70 -3.76 4.76 0.63
C SER A 70 -4.35 4.80 -0.78
N ASN A 71 -4.99 3.71 -1.22
CA ASN A 71 -5.62 3.69 -2.55
C ASN A 71 -6.91 4.52 -2.58
N GLY A 72 -7.61 4.72 -1.46
CA GLY A 72 -8.73 5.67 -1.36
C GLY A 72 -8.30 7.13 -1.54
N LEU A 73 -7.21 7.54 -0.89
CA LEU A 73 -6.64 8.87 -1.13
C LEU A 73 -6.14 9.00 -2.58
N PHE A 74 -5.42 8.00 -3.08
CA PHE A 74 -4.86 8.03 -4.44
C PHE A 74 -5.95 8.08 -5.51
N LEU A 75 -7.08 7.39 -5.31
CA LEU A 75 -8.27 7.48 -6.16
C LEU A 75 -8.72 8.93 -6.31
N TRP A 76 -8.89 9.64 -5.19
CA TRP A 76 -9.35 11.03 -5.22
C TRP A 76 -8.33 11.96 -5.88
N VAL A 77 -7.04 11.74 -5.63
CA VAL A 77 -5.95 12.49 -6.26
C VAL A 77 -5.99 12.33 -7.78
N LEU A 78 -6.08 11.08 -8.26
CA LEU A 78 -6.16 10.78 -9.68
C LEU A 78 -7.37 11.46 -10.35
N GLN A 79 -8.54 11.42 -9.70
CA GLN A 79 -9.75 12.10 -10.19
C GLN A 79 -9.54 13.62 -10.29
N VAL A 80 -8.99 14.25 -9.25
CA VAL A 80 -8.75 15.71 -9.22
C VAL A 80 -7.72 16.13 -10.27
N LEU A 81 -6.71 15.30 -10.54
CA LEU A 81 -5.71 15.54 -11.59
C LEU A 81 -6.24 15.26 -13.00
N GLY A 82 -7.46 14.75 -13.16
CA GLY A 82 -8.10 14.53 -14.47
C GLY A 82 -7.85 13.16 -15.09
N TYR A 83 -7.28 12.22 -14.33
CA TYR A 83 -7.28 10.80 -14.72
C TYR A 83 -8.68 10.21 -14.57
N LYS A 84 -8.90 9.05 -15.20
CA LYS A 84 -10.15 8.28 -15.10
C LYS A 84 -9.89 6.96 -14.36
N PRO A 85 -9.70 7.00 -13.02
CA PRO A 85 -9.47 5.79 -12.26
C PRO A 85 -10.75 4.97 -12.10
N ARG A 86 -10.60 3.65 -12.07
CA ARG A 86 -11.62 2.68 -11.67
C ARG A 86 -11.13 1.95 -10.44
N VAL A 87 -12.03 1.70 -9.49
CA VAL A 87 -11.74 0.88 -8.31
C VAL A 87 -12.03 -0.58 -8.62
N LEU A 88 -11.12 -1.47 -8.24
CA LEU A 88 -11.32 -2.91 -8.32
C LEU A 88 -11.04 -3.54 -6.94
N SER A 89 -11.65 -4.70 -6.71
CA SER A 89 -11.40 -5.54 -5.54
C SER A 89 -10.41 -6.66 -5.90
N ALA A 90 -9.36 -6.80 -5.10
CA ALA A 90 -8.40 -7.88 -5.17
C ALA A 90 -8.46 -8.77 -3.91
N LYS A 91 -8.03 -10.01 -4.07
CA LYS A 91 -7.89 -11.02 -3.01
C LYS A 91 -6.41 -11.29 -2.80
N ILE A 92 -5.88 -11.01 -1.61
CA ILE A 92 -4.45 -11.18 -1.33
C ILE A 92 -4.11 -12.66 -1.23
N LYS A 93 -2.97 -13.07 -1.80
CA LYS A 93 -2.39 -14.39 -1.54
C LYS A 93 -1.66 -14.36 -0.20
N TYR A 94 -2.26 -14.95 0.82
CA TYR A 94 -1.65 -14.99 2.15
C TYR A 94 -0.46 -15.93 2.18
N LYS A 95 0.72 -15.41 2.55
CA LYS A 95 1.97 -16.19 2.62
C LYS A 95 1.89 -17.35 3.61
N LEU A 96 1.16 -17.18 4.72
CA LEU A 96 1.06 -18.17 5.79
C LEU A 96 0.24 -19.40 5.39
N THR A 97 -0.91 -19.18 4.73
CA THR A 97 -1.85 -20.26 4.40
C THR A 97 -1.75 -20.71 2.94
N GLY A 98 -1.12 -19.91 2.08
CA GLY A 98 -1.15 -20.11 0.63
C GLY A 98 -2.54 -19.94 0.02
N MET A 99 -3.54 -19.45 0.76
CA MET A 99 -4.89 -19.21 0.26
C MET A 99 -5.06 -17.75 -0.18
N TYR A 100 -6.05 -17.51 -1.04
CA TYR A 100 -6.49 -16.16 -1.34
C TYR A 100 -7.48 -15.67 -0.29
N GLY A 101 -7.40 -14.40 0.07
CA GLY A 101 -8.33 -13.73 0.97
C GLY A 101 -9.76 -13.61 0.42
N PRO A 102 -10.69 -13.11 1.25
CA PRO A 102 -12.08 -12.87 0.84
C PRO A 102 -12.19 -11.74 -0.21
N PRO A 103 -13.37 -11.56 -0.85
CA PRO A 103 -13.64 -10.35 -1.64
C PRO A 103 -13.39 -9.06 -0.83
N PHE A 104 -13.01 -7.97 -1.50
CA PHE A 104 -12.68 -6.66 -0.91
C PHE A 104 -11.47 -6.61 0.02
N ASP A 105 -10.72 -7.71 0.17
CA ASP A 105 -9.54 -7.80 1.03
C ASP A 105 -8.45 -6.77 0.67
N HIS A 106 -8.32 -6.44 -0.62
CA HIS A 106 -7.41 -5.41 -1.09
C HIS A 106 -8.08 -4.50 -2.12
N MET A 107 -7.91 -3.19 -1.95
CA MET A 107 -8.37 -2.19 -2.91
C MET A 107 -7.23 -1.89 -3.88
N ILE A 108 -7.49 -1.97 -5.18
CA ILE A 108 -6.55 -1.53 -6.23
C ILE A 108 -7.26 -0.60 -7.20
N LEU A 109 -6.47 0.09 -8.03
CA LEU A 109 -6.99 1.02 -9.02
C LEU A 109 -6.51 0.64 -10.41
N THR A 110 -7.32 0.94 -11.42
CA THR A 110 -6.85 1.01 -12.80
C THR A 110 -7.11 2.38 -13.39
N VAL A 111 -6.24 2.85 -14.27
CA VAL A 111 -6.39 4.12 -14.99
C VAL A 111 -6.35 3.86 -16.49
N GLU A 112 -7.33 4.37 -17.22
CA GLU A 112 -7.28 4.41 -18.68
C GLU A 112 -6.53 5.66 -19.15
N LEU A 113 -5.47 5.45 -19.92
CA LEU A 113 -4.62 6.53 -20.42
C LEU A 113 -3.94 6.10 -21.73
N GLU A 114 -3.95 6.99 -22.71
CA GLU A 114 -3.31 6.76 -24.02
C GLU A 114 -3.77 5.44 -24.70
N GLY A 115 -5.04 5.07 -24.52
CA GLY A 115 -5.65 3.86 -25.09
C GLY A 115 -5.27 2.55 -24.38
N ARG A 116 -4.61 2.62 -23.22
CA ARG A 116 -4.23 1.46 -22.40
C ARG A 116 -4.80 1.58 -21.00
N GLN A 117 -5.01 0.44 -20.34
CA GLN A 117 -5.30 0.39 -18.91
C GLN A 117 -4.02 0.15 -18.13
N TRP A 118 -3.88 0.83 -16.99
CA TRP A 118 -2.72 0.76 -16.12
C TRP A 118 -3.15 0.37 -14.71
N LEU A 119 -2.61 -0.72 -14.17
CA LEU A 119 -2.77 -1.11 -12.78
C LEU A 119 -1.97 -0.15 -11.90
N CYS A 120 -2.64 0.50 -10.96
CA CYS A 120 -2.05 1.37 -9.94
C CYS A 120 -2.34 0.79 -8.56
N ASP A 121 -1.32 0.71 -7.70
CA ASP A 121 -1.46 0.24 -6.34
C ASP A 121 -0.38 0.83 -5.43
N VAL A 122 -0.76 1.85 -4.66
CA VAL A 122 0.08 2.49 -3.66
C VAL A 122 -0.21 1.96 -2.24
N GLY A 123 -1.00 0.90 -2.12
CA GLY A 123 -1.58 0.42 -0.87
C GLY A 123 -1.19 -1.01 -0.47
N PHE A 124 -0.39 -1.73 -1.25
CA PHE A 124 0.02 -3.11 -0.90
C PHE A 124 1.21 -3.19 0.08
N GLY A 125 1.93 -2.10 0.27
CA GLY A 125 3.18 -2.07 1.05
C GLY A 125 4.38 -2.58 0.24
N GLU A 126 4.49 -3.90 0.06
CA GLU A 126 5.59 -4.56 -0.68
C GLU A 126 5.19 -4.90 -2.13
N GLY A 127 4.54 -3.96 -2.82
CA GLY A 127 4.02 -4.12 -4.19
C GLY A 127 4.85 -3.43 -5.27
N ILE A 128 4.22 -3.19 -6.41
CA ILE A 128 4.78 -2.40 -7.51
C ILE A 128 5.12 -0.97 -7.05
N ARG A 129 6.16 -0.38 -7.63
CA ARG A 129 6.57 1.01 -7.43
C ARG A 129 6.05 1.96 -8.49
N GLU A 130 5.78 1.42 -9.66
CA GLU A 130 5.25 2.15 -10.80
C GLU A 130 4.06 1.37 -11.39
N PRO A 131 3.06 2.06 -11.94
CA PRO A 131 1.92 1.42 -12.58
C PRO A 131 2.36 0.47 -13.69
N LEU A 132 1.72 -0.69 -13.76
CA LEU A 132 1.95 -1.67 -14.81
C LEU A 132 0.87 -1.57 -15.88
N PRO A 133 1.19 -1.70 -17.17
CA PRO A 133 0.16 -1.86 -18.19
C PRO A 133 -0.62 -3.15 -17.90
N LEU A 134 -1.94 -3.09 -17.98
CA LEU A 134 -2.83 -4.23 -17.82
C LEU A 134 -2.79 -5.10 -19.08
N GLU A 135 -1.67 -5.78 -19.27
CA GLU A 135 -1.33 -6.60 -20.44
C GLU A 135 -0.79 -7.94 -19.96
N ALA A 136 -1.43 -9.03 -20.39
CA ALA A 136 -1.06 -10.36 -19.95
C ALA A 136 0.32 -10.75 -20.48
N GLY A 137 1.19 -11.21 -19.60
CA GLY A 137 2.57 -11.57 -19.93
C GLY A 137 3.54 -10.40 -20.02
N TRP A 138 3.10 -9.16 -19.81
CA TRP A 138 4.02 -8.03 -19.66
C TRP A 138 4.86 -8.22 -18.40
N GLU A 139 6.18 -8.23 -18.56
CA GLU A 139 7.13 -8.31 -17.46
C GLU A 139 7.88 -6.97 -17.35
N GLU A 140 7.95 -6.42 -16.14
CA GLU A 140 8.63 -5.16 -15.86
C GLU A 140 9.50 -5.30 -14.62
N GLU A 141 10.78 -4.95 -14.76
CA GLU A 141 11.70 -4.86 -13.63
C GLU A 141 11.42 -3.57 -12.87
N GLN A 142 11.20 -3.70 -11.56
CA GLN A 142 11.05 -2.56 -10.65
C GLN A 142 11.95 -2.81 -9.43
N ASP A 143 13.06 -2.06 -9.40
CA ASP A 143 14.18 -2.25 -8.49
C ASP A 143 14.77 -3.68 -8.55
N ASN A 144 14.61 -4.50 -7.52
CA ASN A 144 15.26 -5.82 -7.38
C ASN A 144 14.31 -6.99 -7.70
N LEU A 145 13.13 -6.71 -8.26
CA LEU A 145 12.09 -7.70 -8.56
C LEU A 145 11.56 -7.47 -9.97
N VAL A 146 11.07 -8.55 -10.59
CA VAL A 146 10.31 -8.47 -11.83
C VAL A 146 8.84 -8.70 -11.51
N TYR A 147 7.96 -7.86 -12.01
CA TYR A 147 6.52 -8.01 -11.86
C TYR A 147 5.88 -8.36 -13.20
N ARG A 148 4.80 -9.13 -13.13
CA ARG A 148 3.96 -9.37 -14.31
C ARG A 148 2.50 -9.44 -13.95
N LEU A 149 1.69 -9.25 -14.98
CA LEU A 149 0.27 -9.57 -14.94
C LEU A 149 0.01 -10.83 -15.74
N ARG A 150 -0.59 -11.82 -15.10
CA ARG A 150 -1.08 -13.02 -15.76
C ARG A 150 -2.60 -12.96 -15.80
N GLU A 151 -3.18 -13.34 -16.93
CA GLU A 151 -4.62 -13.50 -17.09
C GLU A 151 -4.93 -14.99 -17.27
N ASP A 152 -6.00 -15.45 -16.64
CA ASP A 152 -6.51 -16.81 -16.76
C ASP A 152 -8.03 -16.81 -16.54
N GLN A 153 -8.79 -17.07 -17.60
CA GLN A 153 -10.25 -17.21 -17.58
C GLN A 153 -11.02 -16.02 -16.96
N GLY A 154 -10.57 -14.80 -17.25
CA GLY A 154 -11.16 -13.55 -16.76
C GLY A 154 -10.64 -13.11 -15.38
N GLU A 155 -9.77 -13.89 -14.76
CA GLU A 155 -9.08 -13.54 -13.51
C GLU A 155 -7.65 -13.08 -13.80
N TRP A 156 -7.27 -11.95 -13.20
CA TRP A 156 -5.95 -11.36 -13.31
C TRP A 156 -5.15 -11.60 -12.03
N PHE A 157 -3.85 -11.80 -12.19
CA PHE A 157 -2.92 -12.07 -11.10
C PHE A 157 -1.75 -11.11 -11.22
N LEU A 158 -1.51 -10.32 -10.16
CA LEU A 158 -0.22 -9.67 -10.01
C LEU A 158 0.75 -10.69 -9.41
N GLU A 159 1.83 -10.96 -10.14
CA GLU A 159 2.87 -11.88 -9.72
C GLU A 159 4.22 -11.17 -9.66
N THR A 160 5.09 -11.62 -8.76
CA THR A 160 6.47 -11.16 -8.65
C THR A 160 7.43 -12.33 -8.79
N ASN A 161 8.53 -12.12 -9.49
CA ASN A 161 9.63 -13.05 -9.62
C ASN A 161 10.74 -12.67 -8.64
N LYS A 162 11.15 -13.64 -7.84
CA LYS A 162 12.37 -13.56 -7.05
C LYS A 162 13.24 -14.78 -7.35
N ASP A 163 14.45 -14.55 -7.86
CA ASP A 163 15.44 -15.58 -8.14
C ASP A 163 14.88 -16.72 -9.03
N GLY A 164 14.09 -16.36 -10.05
CA GLY A 164 13.46 -17.31 -10.97
C GLY A 164 12.12 -17.88 -10.48
N ASN A 165 11.71 -17.60 -9.24
CA ASN A 165 10.47 -18.12 -8.67
C ASN A 165 9.35 -17.09 -8.74
N TRP A 166 8.36 -17.35 -9.60
CA TRP A 166 7.14 -16.57 -9.67
C TRP A 166 6.20 -16.89 -8.50
N SER A 167 5.66 -15.86 -7.87
CA SER A 167 4.66 -15.98 -6.82
C SER A 167 3.57 -14.93 -6.98
N SER A 168 2.32 -15.30 -6.74
CA SER A 168 1.19 -14.36 -6.78
C SER A 168 1.13 -13.52 -5.52
N LEU A 169 0.93 -12.22 -5.69
CA LEU A 169 0.68 -11.26 -4.63
C LEU A 169 -0.82 -11.17 -4.33
N TYR A 170 -1.62 -10.99 -5.38
CA TYR A 170 -3.08 -10.98 -5.30
C TYR A 170 -3.69 -11.30 -6.66
N LYS A 171 -4.99 -11.58 -6.64
CA LYS A 171 -5.80 -11.78 -7.84
C LYS A 171 -7.06 -10.92 -7.85
N PHE A 172 -7.56 -10.56 -9.02
CA PHE A 172 -8.68 -9.64 -9.19
C PHE A 172 -9.43 -9.89 -10.50
N THR A 173 -10.64 -9.35 -10.61
CA THR A 173 -11.39 -9.25 -11.87
C THR A 173 -11.46 -7.79 -12.30
N LEU A 174 -11.88 -7.53 -13.54
CA LEU A 174 -12.07 -6.15 -14.05
C LEU A 174 -13.46 -5.58 -13.71
N GLU A 175 -14.17 -6.19 -12.76
CA GLU A 175 -15.45 -5.72 -12.26
C GLU A 175 -15.24 -4.43 -11.46
N ALA A 176 -15.83 -3.32 -11.95
CA ALA A 176 -15.77 -2.06 -11.24
C ALA A 176 -16.46 -2.18 -9.88
N LYS A 177 -15.84 -1.58 -8.86
CA LYS A 177 -16.41 -1.40 -7.53
C LYS A 177 -16.49 0.08 -7.19
N HIS A 178 -17.23 0.37 -6.13
CA HIS A 178 -17.29 1.67 -5.48
C HIS A 178 -16.38 1.66 -4.25
N PHE A 179 -15.81 2.82 -3.94
CA PHE A 179 -14.92 2.98 -2.78
C PHE A 179 -15.62 2.62 -1.47
N GLU A 180 -16.91 2.95 -1.37
CA GLU A 180 -17.74 2.72 -0.19
C GLU A 180 -18.00 1.23 0.09
N GLU A 181 -17.89 0.36 -0.93
CA GLU A 181 -18.07 -1.10 -0.76
C GLU A 181 -16.96 -1.74 0.10
N PHE A 182 -15.81 -1.08 0.26
CA PHE A 182 -14.72 -1.57 1.11
C PHE A 182 -14.95 -1.31 2.61
N LYS A 183 -16.01 -0.57 2.97
CA LYS A 183 -16.28 -0.17 4.36
C LYS A 183 -16.36 -1.37 5.31
N GLU A 184 -17.10 -2.41 4.95
CA GLU A 184 -17.26 -3.59 5.81
C GLU A 184 -15.95 -4.34 5.99
N MET A 185 -15.16 -4.51 4.92
CA MET A 185 -13.85 -5.14 5.01
C MET A 185 -12.87 -4.29 5.82
N CYS A 186 -12.90 -2.97 5.68
CA CYS A 186 -12.11 -2.07 6.53
C CYS A 186 -12.49 -2.20 8.01
N GLU A 187 -13.79 -2.33 8.32
CA GLU A 187 -14.27 -2.54 9.69
C GLU A 187 -13.82 -3.90 10.25
N TYR A 188 -13.88 -4.95 9.43
CA TYR A 188 -13.34 -6.26 9.79
C TYR A 188 -11.82 -6.21 10.02
N GLN A 189 -11.06 -5.63 9.09
CA GLN A 189 -9.61 -5.60 9.13
C GLN A 189 -9.09 -4.83 10.35
N GLN A 190 -9.78 -3.80 10.82
CA GLN A 190 -9.35 -3.04 12.00
C GLN A 190 -9.80 -3.61 13.35
N ALA A 191 -10.53 -4.73 13.37
CA ALA A 191 -11.09 -5.31 14.60
C ALA A 191 -10.87 -6.82 14.75
N SER A 192 -10.60 -7.53 13.66
CA SER A 192 -10.52 -8.99 13.65
C SER A 192 -9.14 -9.51 14.09
N PRO A 193 -9.07 -10.51 15.00
CA PRO A 193 -7.82 -11.19 15.35
C PRO A 193 -7.26 -12.06 14.21
N SER A 194 -7.98 -12.18 13.09
CA SER A 194 -7.49 -12.79 11.86
C SER A 194 -6.88 -11.77 10.88
N SER A 195 -6.95 -10.48 11.21
CA SER A 195 -6.44 -9.41 10.36
C SER A 195 -5.02 -9.03 10.72
N PHE A 196 -4.15 -8.98 9.72
CA PHE A 196 -2.76 -8.53 9.88
C PHE A 196 -2.66 -7.13 10.48
N VAL A 197 -3.49 -6.18 10.02
CA VAL A 197 -3.40 -4.77 10.47
C VAL A 197 -3.89 -4.59 11.90
N PHE A 198 -4.75 -5.49 12.40
CA PHE A 198 -5.19 -5.52 13.80
C PHE A 198 -4.18 -6.20 14.73
N CYS A 199 -3.53 -7.28 14.28
CA CYS A 199 -2.58 -8.03 15.10
C CYS A 199 -1.17 -7.44 15.11
N LYS A 200 -0.78 -6.71 14.05
CA LYS A 200 0.58 -6.17 13.87
C LYS A 200 0.54 -4.65 13.80
N SER A 201 1.24 -3.99 14.72
CA SER A 201 1.59 -2.59 14.57
C SER A 201 2.76 -2.49 13.61
N PHE A 202 2.56 -1.82 12.49
CA PHE A 202 3.65 -1.60 11.53
C PHE A 202 3.57 -0.22 10.89
N CYS A 203 4.71 0.20 10.36
CA CYS A 203 4.84 1.35 9.49
C CYS A 203 5.98 1.07 8.51
N SER A 204 5.67 1.04 7.22
CA SER A 204 6.62 0.73 6.16
C SER A 204 6.69 1.87 5.17
N LEU A 205 7.89 2.39 4.93
CA LEU A 205 8.15 3.46 3.98
C LEU A 205 9.12 2.97 2.91
N GLN A 206 8.75 3.12 1.64
CA GLN A 206 9.67 2.83 0.56
C GLN A 206 10.76 3.89 0.55
N LEU A 207 11.99 3.45 0.29
CA LEU A 207 13.16 4.31 0.08
C LEU A 207 13.57 4.23 -1.39
N PRO A 208 14.40 5.16 -1.90
CA PRO A 208 14.90 5.10 -3.28
C PRO A 208 15.57 3.76 -3.64
N ARG A 209 16.18 3.09 -2.65
CA ARG A 209 16.88 1.80 -2.82
C ARG A 209 16.57 0.84 -1.69
N GLY A 210 15.29 0.49 -1.55
CA GLY A 210 14.84 -0.45 -0.51
C GLY A 210 13.66 0.08 0.28
N ARG A 211 13.58 -0.28 1.56
CA ARG A 211 12.52 0.16 2.46
C ARG A 211 12.97 0.18 3.91
N LEU A 212 12.27 0.97 4.70
CA LEU A 212 12.34 0.92 6.16
C LEU A 212 10.99 0.45 6.69
N THR A 213 11.00 -0.52 7.60
CA THR A 213 9.78 -1.08 8.19
C THR A 213 9.94 -1.17 9.70
N TYR A 214 9.09 -0.46 10.42
CA TYR A 214 8.80 -0.73 11.82
C TYR A 214 7.73 -1.81 11.90
N MET A 215 7.91 -2.82 12.76
CA MET A 215 6.91 -3.85 13.06
C MET A 215 7.06 -4.39 14.47
N GLY A 216 6.04 -4.23 15.32
CA GLY A 216 6.08 -4.64 16.72
C GLY A 216 7.18 -3.90 17.48
N HIS A 217 8.29 -4.59 17.74
CA HIS A 217 9.49 -4.03 18.38
C HIS A 217 10.72 -4.12 17.49
N ARG A 218 10.54 -4.22 16.18
CA ARG A 218 11.63 -4.37 15.22
C ARG A 218 11.65 -3.20 14.27
N LEU A 219 12.83 -2.62 14.07
CA LEU A 219 13.13 -1.76 12.95
C LEU A 219 13.93 -2.55 11.93
N ILE A 220 13.36 -2.71 10.74
CA ILE A 220 13.89 -3.51 9.65
C ILE A 220 14.28 -2.56 8.53
N GLN A 221 15.55 -2.59 8.12
CA GLN A 221 16.02 -1.85 6.95
C GLN A 221 16.40 -2.87 5.88
N THR A 222 15.73 -2.77 4.74
CA THR A 222 16.01 -3.55 3.54
C THR A 222 16.63 -2.62 2.52
N GLU A 223 17.81 -2.96 2.02
CA GLU A 223 18.56 -2.17 1.03
C GLU A 223 18.79 -2.99 -0.24
N PHE A 224 18.68 -2.33 -1.39
CA PHE A 224 18.99 -2.91 -2.70
C PHE A 224 20.35 -2.40 -3.15
N THR A 225 21.36 -3.27 -3.14
CA THR A 225 22.75 -2.91 -3.48
C THR A 225 22.91 -2.69 -4.97
N GLU A 226 24.05 -2.13 -5.40
CA GLU A 226 24.29 -1.83 -6.84
C GLU A 226 24.42 -3.10 -7.67
N ASN A 227 24.74 -4.21 -7.02
CA ASN A 227 24.87 -5.52 -7.66
C ASN A 227 23.55 -6.30 -7.65
N GLY A 228 22.43 -5.67 -7.26
CA GLY A 228 21.12 -6.32 -7.19
C GLY A 228 20.89 -7.18 -5.95
N GLU A 229 21.83 -7.20 -4.99
CA GLU A 229 21.66 -7.96 -3.75
C GLU A 229 20.69 -7.24 -2.79
N VAL A 230 19.96 -8.03 -2.00
CA VAL A 230 19.06 -7.52 -0.96
C VAL A 230 19.70 -7.73 0.40
N VAL A 231 20.10 -6.63 1.05
CA VAL A 231 20.65 -6.66 2.41
C VAL A 231 19.54 -6.28 3.39
N LYS A 232 19.37 -7.09 4.44
CA LYS A 232 18.36 -6.84 5.49
C LYS A 232 19.04 -6.76 6.85
N THR A 233 18.88 -5.63 7.51
CA THR A 233 19.28 -5.44 8.91
C THR A 233 18.03 -5.33 9.78
N THR A 234 18.12 -5.83 11.02
CA THR A 234 17.02 -5.77 11.99
C THR A 234 17.56 -5.30 13.32
N GLN A 235 17.01 -4.23 13.83
CA GLN A 235 17.26 -3.69 15.16
C GLN A 235 16.06 -4.00 16.05
N GLN A 236 16.32 -4.53 17.24
CA GLN A 236 15.33 -4.65 18.30
C GLN A 236 15.19 -3.30 19.02
N LEU A 237 13.96 -2.84 19.18
CA LEU A 237 13.60 -1.60 19.85
C LEU A 237 13.04 -1.89 21.24
N LYS A 238 13.28 -0.95 22.15
CA LYS A 238 12.55 -0.84 23.43
C LYS A 238 11.30 0.03 23.25
N ASP A 239 10.33 -0.10 24.16
CA ASP A 239 9.07 0.66 24.11
C ASP A 239 9.27 2.17 24.05
N ASP A 240 10.25 2.70 24.80
CA ASP A 240 10.58 4.12 24.86
C ASP A 240 11.27 4.64 23.59
N GLU A 241 11.83 3.77 22.75
CA GLU A 241 12.49 4.13 21.49
C GLU A 241 11.50 4.24 20.31
N ILE A 242 10.36 3.55 20.38
CA ILE A 242 9.47 3.38 19.22
C ILE A 242 8.91 4.70 18.71
N LEU A 243 8.40 5.56 19.60
CA LEU A 243 7.81 6.85 19.20
C LEU A 243 8.85 7.78 18.58
N ASP A 244 10.09 7.75 19.05
CA ASP A 244 11.18 8.54 18.49
C ASP A 244 11.61 7.99 17.13
N VAL A 245 11.62 6.67 16.94
CA VAL A 245 11.85 6.04 15.64
C VAL A 245 10.75 6.43 14.64
N LEU A 246 9.47 6.34 15.02
CA LEU A 246 8.35 6.74 14.17
C LEU A 246 8.47 8.22 13.76
N ARG A 247 8.81 9.11 14.70
CA ARG A 247 8.98 10.54 14.43
C ARG A 247 10.16 10.81 13.51
N ASN A 248 11.34 10.31 13.86
CA ASN A 248 12.59 10.71 13.23
C ASN A 248 12.87 9.98 11.91
N ARG A 249 12.35 8.75 11.75
CA ARG A 249 12.64 7.91 10.58
C ARG A 249 11.47 7.81 9.60
N PHE A 250 10.24 7.97 10.06
CA PHE A 250 9.03 7.89 9.23
C PHE A 250 8.28 9.23 9.14
N GLY A 251 8.66 10.24 9.92
CA GLY A 251 7.95 11.52 9.97
C GLY A 251 6.57 11.43 10.62
N ILE A 252 6.29 10.36 11.38
CA ILE A 252 5.00 10.12 12.00
C ILE A 252 4.98 10.65 13.44
N VAL A 253 4.00 11.50 13.72
CA VAL A 253 3.67 11.92 15.09
C VAL A 253 2.30 11.37 15.45
N LEU A 254 2.23 10.61 16.54
CA LEU A 254 0.99 10.06 17.07
C LEU A 254 0.42 10.99 18.14
N SER A 255 -0.90 11.15 18.13
CA SER A 255 -1.61 12.01 19.09
C SER A 255 -2.16 11.25 20.30
N GLY A 256 -2.43 9.96 20.14
CA GLY A 256 -2.95 9.08 21.19
C GLY A 256 -1.88 8.22 21.85
N LYS A 257 -2.29 7.51 22.91
CA LYS A 257 -1.47 6.48 23.54
C LYS A 257 -1.31 5.32 22.56
N PHE A 258 -0.08 5.09 22.13
CA PHE A 258 0.27 3.98 21.26
C PHE A 258 0.61 2.73 22.07
N VAL A 259 0.07 1.58 21.66
CA VAL A 259 0.40 0.27 22.23
C VAL A 259 0.93 -0.62 21.10
N PRO A 260 2.24 -0.88 21.03
CA PRO A 260 2.80 -1.79 20.03
C PRO A 260 2.18 -3.18 20.13
N LYS A 261 1.81 -3.76 18.98
CA LYS A 261 1.32 -5.13 18.83
C LYS A 261 2.20 -5.93 17.88
N ASP A 262 2.46 -7.18 18.23
CA ASP A 262 3.07 -8.20 17.37
C ASP A 262 2.41 -9.57 17.65
N GLU A 263 1.08 -9.62 17.63
CA GLU A 263 0.28 -10.79 18.01
C GLU A 263 0.22 -11.83 16.87
N GLU A 264 0.13 -13.12 17.19
CA GLU A 264 -0.13 -14.15 16.17
C GLU A 264 -1.52 -13.97 15.57
N LEU A 265 -1.65 -14.21 14.26
CA LEU A 265 -2.93 -14.14 13.57
C LEU A 265 -3.72 -15.43 13.85
N LEU A 266 -4.99 -15.29 14.20
CA LEU A 266 -5.90 -16.43 14.27
C LEU A 266 -6.39 -16.78 12.85
N PRO A 267 -6.51 -18.06 12.48
CA PRO A 267 -7.12 -18.44 11.21
C PRO A 267 -8.52 -17.82 11.09
N ALA A 268 -8.85 -17.29 9.91
CA ALA A 268 -10.22 -16.86 9.65
C ALA A 268 -11.16 -18.06 9.72
N THR A 269 -12.14 -18.02 10.63
CA THR A 269 -13.24 -18.97 10.66
C THR A 269 -14.21 -18.58 9.56
N TYR A 270 -14.18 -19.30 8.45
CA TYR A 270 -15.21 -19.19 7.42
C TYR A 270 -16.31 -20.20 7.76
N ASP A 271 -17.30 -19.75 8.54
CA ASP A 271 -18.57 -20.47 8.71
C ASP A 271 -19.50 -20.23 7.52
#